data_AF-A9FBH2-F1
#
_entry.id   AF-A9FBH2-F1
#
_cell.length_a   1.000
_cell.length_b   1.000
_cell.length_c   1.000
_cell.angle_alpha   90.00
_cell.angle_beta   90.00
_cell.angle_gamma   90.00
#
_symmetry.space_group_name_H-M   'P 1'
#
loop_
_entity.id
_entity.type
_entity.pdbx_description
1 polymer ?
#
loop_
_entity_poly.entity_id
_entity_poly.type
_entity_poly.pdbx_seq_one_letter_code
_entity_poly.pdbx_strand_id
1 'polypeptide(L)'
;MLRGTRPTGRASSPRPPGGPVHPERPARGRRSAPRGSAAISRTRYSGVGHLAVIEPHTPLPTPDLRKIIVRVFEEHPTAVSAVSVAFEGQGFFASAVRSVATGIMMLANTRIPFRPCGRVADSVEFLSKHLTAPGAPLDPRICLGAVEELRHEMGRRASNRLEPAVRRRR
;
A
#
# COMPACT_ATOMS: atom_id res chain seq x y z
N MET A 1 11.84 -75.55 -14.97
CA MET A 1 11.69 -75.19 -13.54
C MET A 1 13.08 -75.12 -12.94
N LEU A 2 13.42 -74.01 -12.27
CA LEU A 2 14.46 -73.84 -11.22
C LEU A 2 14.92 -72.37 -11.20
N ARG A 3 14.42 -71.58 -10.25
CA ARG A 3 15.04 -70.31 -9.84
C ARG A 3 15.41 -70.42 -8.37
N GLY A 4 16.71 -70.31 -8.11
CA GLY A 4 17.32 -70.30 -6.80
C GLY A 4 17.25 -68.92 -6.12
N THR A 5 17.01 -68.99 -4.82
CA THR A 5 17.71 -68.34 -3.69
C THR A 5 18.10 -66.85 -3.75
N ARG A 6 17.58 -66.12 -2.73
CA ARG A 6 17.98 -64.80 -2.20
C ARG A 6 19.46 -64.79 -1.75
N PRO A 7 20.10 -63.61 -1.54
CA PRO A 7 20.12 -63.06 -0.17
C PRO A 7 20.30 -61.53 0.02
N THR A 8 19.95 -61.10 1.25
CA THR A 8 20.57 -60.06 2.12
C THR A 8 20.66 -58.57 1.70
N GLY A 9 20.01 -57.72 2.50
CA GLY A 9 20.34 -56.29 2.66
C GLY A 9 19.89 -55.81 4.04
N ARG A 10 20.84 -55.38 4.87
CA ARG A 10 20.72 -55.06 6.29
C ARG A 10 20.49 -53.55 6.50
N ALA A 11 19.63 -53.23 7.47
CA ALA A 11 19.52 -52.04 8.32
C ALA A 11 20.11 -50.67 7.87
N SER A 12 19.28 -49.63 7.93
CA SER A 12 19.70 -48.25 8.19
C SER A 12 18.56 -47.49 8.89
N SER A 13 18.68 -47.28 10.20
CA SER A 13 17.78 -46.41 10.97
C SER A 13 18.20 -44.94 10.80
N PRO A 14 17.30 -44.02 10.43
CA PRO A 14 17.61 -42.59 10.47
C PRO A 14 17.45 -42.01 11.89
N ARG A 15 18.46 -41.24 12.32
CA ARG A 15 18.46 -40.39 13.53
C ARG A 15 17.37 -39.30 13.45
N PRO A 16 16.69 -38.93 14.55
CA PRO A 16 15.99 -37.66 14.65
C PRO A 16 16.94 -36.58 15.24
N PRO A 17 16.95 -35.36 14.69
CA PRO A 17 16.90 -34.21 15.60
C PRO A 17 16.07 -33.07 15.01
N GLY A 18 14.96 -32.76 15.66
CA GLY A 18 14.11 -31.62 15.30
C GLY A 18 13.27 -31.22 16.51
N GLY A 19 13.92 -30.68 17.54
CA GLY A 19 13.22 -29.99 18.62
C GLY A 19 12.50 -28.76 18.08
N PRO A 20 11.34 -28.38 18.64
CA PRO A 20 10.58 -27.24 18.17
C PRO A 20 11.35 -25.94 18.43
N VAL A 21 11.65 -25.22 17.35
CA VAL A 21 12.14 -23.84 17.38
C VAL A 21 10.97 -22.96 17.81
N HIS A 22 11.02 -22.45 19.04
CA HIS A 22 10.13 -21.39 19.48
C HIS A 22 10.30 -20.16 18.58
N PRO A 23 9.25 -19.61 17.96
CA PRO A 23 9.35 -18.31 17.34
C PRO A 23 9.48 -17.26 18.45
N GLU A 24 10.67 -16.64 18.51
CA GLU A 24 10.89 -15.42 19.28
C GLU A 24 9.82 -14.38 18.91
N ARG A 25 9.09 -13.92 19.93
CA ARG A 25 8.18 -12.78 19.82
C ARG A 25 9.00 -11.52 19.52
N PRO A 26 8.85 -10.85 18.36
CA PRO A 26 9.49 -9.57 18.16
C PRO A 26 8.86 -8.51 19.07
N ALA A 27 9.76 -7.77 19.72
CA ALA A 27 9.47 -6.70 20.66
C ALA A 27 8.47 -5.68 20.10
N ARG A 28 7.53 -5.31 20.97
CA ARG A 28 6.40 -4.41 20.72
C ARG A 28 6.88 -2.95 20.62
N GLY A 29 7.62 -2.62 19.57
CA GLY A 29 7.94 -1.24 19.21
C GLY A 29 6.71 -0.55 18.62
N ARG A 30 6.11 0.37 19.37
CA ARG A 30 5.03 1.26 18.90
C ARG A 30 5.58 2.17 17.79
N ARG A 31 5.54 1.71 16.54
CA ARG A 31 5.65 2.59 15.37
C ARG A 31 4.26 3.09 15.04
N SER A 32 4.05 4.39 15.21
CA SER A 32 2.88 5.11 14.72
C SER A 32 2.86 5.04 13.19
N ALA A 33 2.19 4.03 12.64
CA ALA A 33 1.78 4.05 11.24
C ALA A 33 0.93 5.32 10.99
N PRO A 34 1.04 5.96 9.82
CA PRO A 34 0.14 7.05 9.47
C PRO A 34 -1.29 6.53 9.55
N ARG A 35 -2.11 7.15 10.41
CA ARG A 35 -3.48 6.71 10.75
C ARG A 35 -4.47 6.68 9.56
N GLY A 36 -4.05 7.09 8.36
CA GLY A 36 -4.90 7.15 7.18
C GLY A 36 -5.26 5.77 6.60
N SER A 37 -4.33 4.82 6.54
CA SER A 37 -4.60 3.49 5.93
C SER A 37 -5.30 2.52 6.89
N ALA A 38 -5.00 2.60 8.19
CA ALA A 38 -5.58 1.71 9.20
C ALA A 38 -7.08 1.92 9.46
N ALA A 39 -7.64 3.05 9.02
CA ALA A 39 -9.09 3.28 9.11
C ALA A 39 -9.87 2.48 8.06
N ILE A 40 -9.26 2.22 6.90
CA ILE A 40 -9.89 1.54 5.76
C ILE A 40 -10.09 0.04 6.02
N SER A 41 -9.17 -0.59 6.78
CA SER A 41 -9.25 -2.03 7.08
C SER A 41 -10.27 -2.40 8.18
N ARG A 42 -10.81 -1.42 8.92
CA ARG A 42 -11.80 -1.66 10.00
C ARG A 42 -13.24 -1.67 9.53
N THR A 43 -13.49 -1.17 8.34
CA THR A 43 -14.81 -1.19 7.74
C THR A 43 -14.96 -2.45 6.88
N ARG A 44 -16.05 -3.21 7.06
CA ARG A 44 -16.43 -4.35 6.21
C ARG A 44 -16.84 -3.93 4.78
N TYR A 45 -16.22 -2.89 4.22
CA TYR A 45 -16.45 -2.48 2.85
C TYR A 45 -15.55 -3.31 1.95
N SER A 46 -16.10 -4.36 1.34
CA SER A 46 -15.54 -4.89 0.09
C SER A 46 -15.79 -3.83 -1.00
N GLY A 47 -14.76 -3.48 -1.78
CA GLY A 47 -14.94 -2.52 -2.88
C GLY A 47 -14.32 -1.13 -2.68
N VAL A 48 -13.24 -0.98 -1.91
CA VAL A 48 -12.61 0.34 -1.72
C VAL A 48 -11.72 0.71 -2.91
N GLY A 49 -11.90 1.92 -3.45
CA GLY A 49 -10.96 2.52 -4.39
C GLY A 49 -9.90 3.34 -3.65
N HIS A 50 -8.63 3.13 -3.99
CA HIS A 50 -7.54 3.92 -3.45
C HIS A 50 -7.11 5.00 -4.44
N LEU A 51 -7.34 6.26 -4.08
CA LEU A 51 -6.83 7.42 -4.81
C LEU A 51 -5.68 8.05 -4.03
N ALA A 52 -4.48 8.00 -4.59
CA ALA A 52 -3.34 8.77 -4.08
C ALA A 52 -3.14 10.01 -4.95
N VAL A 53 -3.08 11.19 -4.33
CA VAL A 53 -2.76 12.45 -5.01
C VAL A 53 -1.35 12.87 -4.60
N ILE A 54 -0.47 13.03 -5.59
CA ILE A 54 0.91 13.46 -5.40
C ILE A 54 0.99 14.90 -5.87
N GLU A 55 1.12 15.80 -4.90
CA GLU A 55 1.23 17.24 -5.13
C GLU A 55 2.58 17.59 -5.79
N PRO A 56 2.63 18.70 -6.54
CA PRO A 56 3.89 19.27 -7.00
C PRO A 56 4.90 19.40 -5.85
N HIS A 57 6.17 19.12 -6.13
CA HIS A 57 7.27 19.21 -5.16
C HIS A 57 7.23 18.21 -3.99
N THR A 58 6.30 17.24 -3.99
CA THR A 58 6.35 16.14 -3.03
C THR A 58 7.66 15.35 -3.20
N PRO A 59 8.50 15.19 -2.17
CA PRO A 59 9.74 14.43 -2.32
C PRO A 59 9.43 12.98 -2.67
N LEU A 60 10.26 12.37 -3.51
CA LEU A 60 10.13 10.95 -3.84
C LEU A 60 10.27 10.10 -2.57
N PRO A 61 9.48 9.02 -2.43
CA PRO A 61 9.56 8.16 -1.27
C PRO A 61 10.94 7.49 -1.20
N THR A 62 11.55 7.54 -0.01
CA THR A 62 12.80 6.84 0.28
C THR A 62 12.62 5.33 0.16
N PRO A 63 13.70 4.54 0.00
CA PRO A 63 13.61 3.08 -0.07
C PRO A 63 12.80 2.45 1.08
N ASP A 64 12.95 2.96 2.29
CA ASP A 64 12.22 2.44 3.45
C ASP A 64 10.73 2.81 3.43
N LEU A 65 10.38 4.01 2.96
CA LEU A 65 8.98 4.37 2.75
C LEU A 65 8.33 3.51 1.66
N ARG A 66 9.05 3.17 0.59
CA ARG A 66 8.55 2.27 -0.46
C ARG A 66 8.21 0.88 0.11
N LYS A 67 9.06 0.33 0.98
CA LYS A 67 8.79 -0.95 1.68
C LYS A 67 7.53 -0.89 2.53
N ILE A 68 7.32 0.23 3.24
CA ILE A 68 6.10 0.43 4.05
C ILE A 68 4.86 0.46 3.16
N ILE A 69 4.92 1.14 2.00
CA ILE A 69 3.80 1.20 1.05
C ILE A 69 3.48 -0.20 0.52
N VAL A 70 4.50 -0.95 0.07
CA VAL A 70 4.33 -2.35 -0.39
C VAL A 70 3.64 -3.19 0.67
N ARG A 71 4.12 -3.13 1.91
CA ARG A 71 3.56 -3.89 3.04
C ARG A 71 2.07 -3.61 3.29
N VAL A 72 1.60 -2.37 3.08
CA VAL A 72 0.17 -2.04 3.23
C VAL A 72 -0.70 -2.81 2.22
N PHE A 73 -0.22 -2.98 0.99
CA PHE A 73 -0.93 -3.76 -0.02
C PHE A 73 -0.86 -5.26 0.24
N GLU A 74 0.27 -5.75 0.76
CA GLU A 74 0.45 -7.16 1.15
C GLU A 74 -0.42 -7.56 2.36
N GLU A 75 -0.58 -6.67 3.35
CA GLU A 75 -1.39 -6.93 4.55
C GLU A 75 -2.91 -6.90 4.26
N HIS A 76 -3.32 -6.26 3.16
CA HIS A 76 -4.73 -6.02 2.82
C HIS A 76 -5.06 -6.30 1.35
N PRO A 77 -4.78 -7.51 0.82
CA PRO A 77 -4.82 -7.80 -0.61
C PRO A 77 -6.25 -7.76 -1.21
N THR A 78 -7.28 -7.88 -0.38
CA THR A 78 -8.70 -7.88 -0.81
C THR A 78 -9.46 -6.62 -0.40
N ALA A 79 -8.84 -5.73 0.37
CA ALA A 79 -9.52 -4.52 0.84
C ALA A 79 -9.68 -3.47 -0.27
N VAL A 80 -8.74 -3.45 -1.22
CA VAL A 80 -8.70 -2.48 -2.32
C VAL A 80 -9.06 -3.16 -3.62
N SER A 81 -10.04 -2.60 -4.34
CA SER A 81 -10.51 -3.13 -5.63
C SER A 81 -9.84 -2.48 -6.83
N ALA A 82 -9.35 -1.24 -6.67
CA ALA A 82 -8.57 -0.55 -7.69
C ALA A 82 -7.72 0.56 -7.06
N VAL A 83 -6.58 0.85 -7.68
CA VAL A 83 -5.66 1.91 -7.25
C VAL A 83 -5.42 2.88 -8.40
N SER A 84 -5.56 4.17 -8.13
CA SER A 84 -5.11 5.21 -9.05
C SER A 84 -4.23 6.22 -8.33
N VAL A 85 -3.20 6.69 -9.03
CA VAL A 85 -2.28 7.70 -8.53
C VAL A 85 -2.37 8.90 -9.46
N ALA A 86 -2.94 10.00 -8.98
CA ALA A 86 -2.94 11.28 -9.66
C ALA A 86 -1.66 12.03 -9.29
N PHE A 87 -0.80 12.29 -10.27
CA PHE A 87 0.35 13.17 -10.09
C PHE A 87 0.05 14.49 -10.79
N GLU A 88 -0.13 15.56 -10.00
CA GLU A 88 -0.36 16.88 -10.56
C GLU A 88 1.01 17.55 -10.75
N GLY A 89 1.55 17.45 -11.95
CA GLY A 89 2.88 17.93 -12.28
C GLY A 89 3.28 17.61 -13.71
N GLN A 90 4.32 18.27 -14.21
CA GLN A 90 4.81 18.09 -15.59
C GLN A 90 6.33 17.81 -15.61
N GLY A 91 6.82 17.41 -16.78
CA GLY A 91 8.24 17.25 -17.04
C GLY A 91 8.90 16.06 -16.32
N PHE A 92 10.20 16.19 -16.06
CA PHE A 92 11.04 15.10 -15.52
C PHE A 92 10.54 14.54 -14.19
N PHE A 93 10.08 15.42 -13.29
CA PHE A 93 9.58 15.01 -11.98
C PHE A 93 8.34 14.11 -12.08
N ALA A 94 7.36 14.47 -12.93
CA ALA A 94 6.18 13.65 -13.15
C ALA A 94 6.54 12.26 -13.70
N SER A 95 7.53 12.18 -14.60
CA SER A 95 8.06 10.90 -15.08
C SER A 95 8.72 10.08 -13.98
N ALA A 96 9.54 10.69 -13.12
CA ALA A 96 10.18 10.00 -12.00
C ALA A 96 9.15 9.44 -11.00
N VAL A 97 8.13 10.23 -10.66
CA VAL A 97 7.03 9.80 -9.79
C VAL A 97 6.29 8.62 -10.39
N ARG A 98 5.92 8.68 -11.68
CA ARG A 98 5.28 7.56 -12.39
C ARG A 98 6.12 6.29 -12.32
N SER A 99 7.43 6.39 -12.60
CA SER A 99 8.33 5.23 -12.54
C SER A 99 8.39 4.61 -11.14
N VAL A 100 8.44 5.44 -10.09
CA VAL A 100 8.46 4.97 -8.71
C VAL A 100 7.13 4.32 -8.33
N ALA A 101 5.99 4.94 -8.66
CA ALA A 101 4.66 4.40 -8.36
C ALA A 101 4.45 3.05 -9.05
N THR A 102 4.80 2.94 -10.33
CA THR A 102 4.75 1.67 -11.07
C THR A 102 5.66 0.62 -10.44
N GLY A 103 6.90 0.97 -10.08
CA GLY A 103 7.83 0.05 -9.42
C GLY A 103 7.31 -0.47 -8.08
N ILE A 104 6.67 0.38 -7.27
CA ILE A 104 6.03 -0.03 -6.01
C ILE A 104 4.92 -1.04 -6.28
N MET A 105 4.05 -0.78 -7.27
CA MET A 105 2.93 -1.68 -7.58
C MET A 105 3.39 -3.03 -8.13
N MET A 106 4.47 -3.04 -8.94
CA MET A 106 5.10 -4.27 -9.39
C MET A 106 5.69 -5.07 -8.23
N LEU A 107 6.38 -4.40 -7.29
CA LEU A 107 6.95 -5.05 -6.11
C LEU A 107 5.89 -5.59 -5.17
N ALA A 108 4.78 -4.86 -5.00
CA ALA A 108 3.63 -5.31 -4.21
C ALA A 108 2.86 -6.48 -4.87
N ASN A 109 3.20 -6.84 -6.12
CA ASN A 109 2.60 -7.95 -6.87
C ASN A 109 1.06 -7.94 -6.82
N THR A 110 0.46 -6.76 -6.84
CA THR A 110 -0.97 -6.62 -6.65
C THR A 110 -1.69 -7.03 -7.93
N ARG A 111 -2.67 -7.95 -7.84
CA ARG A 111 -3.51 -8.34 -8.99
C ARG A 111 -4.66 -7.36 -9.27
N ILE A 112 -4.64 -6.21 -8.62
CA ILE A 112 -5.71 -5.21 -8.72
C ILE A 112 -5.41 -4.21 -9.84
N PRO A 113 -6.45 -3.70 -10.52
CA PRO A 113 -6.30 -2.63 -11.51
C PRO A 113 -5.52 -1.44 -10.93
N PHE A 114 -4.47 -1.02 -11.64
CA PHE A 114 -3.63 0.12 -11.28
C PHE A 114 -3.46 1.07 -12.46
N ARG A 115 -3.66 2.37 -12.24
CA ARG A 115 -3.39 3.38 -13.27
C ARG A 115 -2.83 4.68 -12.70
N PRO A 116 -1.63 5.11 -13.12
CA PRO A 116 -1.14 6.46 -12.88
C PRO A 116 -1.79 7.45 -13.86
N CYS A 117 -2.24 8.60 -13.37
CA CYS A 117 -2.93 9.64 -14.15
C CYS A 117 -2.32 11.02 -13.89
N GLY A 118 -2.38 11.92 -14.88
CA GLY A 118 -1.87 13.28 -14.74
C GLY A 118 -2.84 14.26 -14.06
N ARG A 119 -4.09 13.84 -13.82
CA ARG A 119 -5.15 14.65 -13.21
C ARG A 119 -5.99 13.79 -12.28
N VAL A 120 -6.50 14.41 -11.21
CA VAL A 120 -7.42 13.75 -10.28
C VAL A 120 -8.69 13.27 -10.98
N ALA A 121 -9.25 14.06 -11.89
CA ALA A 121 -10.47 13.69 -12.64
C ALA A 121 -10.30 12.36 -13.40
N ASP A 122 -9.18 12.18 -14.09
CA ASP A 122 -8.88 10.95 -14.84
C ASP A 122 -8.72 9.74 -13.92
N SER A 123 -8.14 9.95 -12.72
CA SER A 123 -8.05 8.91 -11.70
C SER A 123 -9.41 8.50 -11.16
N VAL A 124 -10.32 9.46 -10.95
CA VAL A 124 -11.68 9.18 -10.49
C VAL A 124 -12.47 8.42 -11.56
N GLU A 125 -12.34 8.81 -12.83
CA GLU A 125 -12.95 8.09 -13.94
C GLU A 125 -12.42 6.66 -14.07
N PHE A 126 -11.12 6.45 -13.83
CA PHE A 126 -10.55 5.09 -13.81
C PHE A 126 -11.13 4.27 -12.66
N LEU A 127 -11.20 4.84 -11.45
CA LEU A 127 -11.72 4.14 -10.28
C LEU A 127 -13.20 3.79 -10.45
N SER A 128 -14.02 4.71 -10.97
CA SER A 128 -15.46 4.47 -11.14
C SER A 128 -15.77 3.25 -12.02
N LYS A 129 -14.90 2.93 -12.99
CA LYS A 129 -15.03 1.74 -13.86
C LYS A 129 -14.71 0.42 -13.16
N HIS A 130 -13.96 0.45 -12.07
CA HIS A 130 -13.47 -0.75 -11.37
C HIS A 130 -14.08 -0.94 -9.99
N LEU A 131 -14.84 0.04 -9.49
CA LEU A 131 -15.56 -0.07 -8.23
C LEU A 131 -16.97 -0.59 -8.49
N THR A 132 -17.17 -1.87 -8.22
CA THR A 132 -18.47 -2.55 -8.32
C THR A 132 -19.15 -2.61 -6.96
N ALA A 133 -19.36 -1.46 -6.32
CA ALA A 133 -20.12 -1.40 -5.07
C ALA A 133 -21.61 -1.11 -5.38
N PRO A 134 -22.57 -1.76 -4.71
CA PRO A 134 -23.98 -1.37 -4.78
C PRO A 134 -24.14 0.00 -4.11
N GLY A 135 -24.22 1.04 -4.95
CA GLY A 135 -24.28 2.43 -4.53
C GLY A 135 -24.34 3.37 -5.74
N ALA A 136 -24.55 4.65 -5.49
CA ALA A 136 -24.50 5.66 -6.56
C ALA A 136 -23.11 5.66 -7.23
N PRO A 137 -23.03 5.92 -8.55
CA PRO A 137 -21.77 6.07 -9.25
C PRO A 137 -20.85 7.07 -8.53
N LEU A 138 -19.54 6.82 -8.56
CA LEU A 138 -18.56 7.74 -8.02
C LEU A 138 -18.61 9.07 -8.80
N ASP A 139 -19.21 10.11 -8.20
CA ASP A 139 -19.31 11.44 -8.82
C ASP A 139 -17.94 12.15 -8.80
N PRO A 140 -17.35 12.47 -9.97
CA PRO A 140 -16.09 13.20 -10.05
C PRO A 140 -16.07 14.52 -9.28
N ARG A 141 -17.20 15.23 -9.20
CA ARG A 141 -17.29 16.53 -8.52
C ARG A 141 -17.12 16.37 -7.00
N ILE A 142 -17.73 15.34 -6.43
CA ILE A 142 -17.61 15.03 -5.00
C ILE A 142 -16.18 14.64 -4.66
N CYS A 143 -15.55 13.80 -5.49
CA CYS A 143 -14.15 13.40 -5.28
C CYS A 143 -13.19 14.58 -5.39
N LEU A 144 -13.38 15.46 -6.36
CA LEU A 144 -12.56 16.67 -6.52
C LEU A 144 -12.71 17.60 -5.31
N GLY A 145 -13.94 17.86 -4.86
CA GLY A 145 -14.20 18.66 -3.66
C GLY A 145 -13.56 18.06 -2.40
N ALA A 146 -13.62 16.73 -2.23
CA ALA A 146 -12.97 16.05 -1.11
C ALA A 146 -11.43 16.14 -1.16
N VAL A 147 -10.84 16.11 -2.35
CA VAL A 147 -9.39 16.32 -2.53
C VAL A 147 -9.00 17.76 -2.17
N GLU A 148 -9.79 18.74 -2.61
CA GLU A 148 -9.58 20.16 -2.26
C GLU A 148 -9.70 20.39 -0.75
N GLU A 149 -10.71 19.80 -0.10
CA GLU A 149 -10.86 19.86 1.35
C GLU A 149 -9.65 19.25 2.08
N LEU A 150 -9.17 18.09 1.62
CA LEU A 150 -7.99 17.45 2.19
C LEU A 150 -6.73 18.32 2.03
N ARG A 151 -6.55 18.98 0.88
CA ARG A 151 -5.46 19.94 0.66
C ARG A 151 -5.52 21.10 1.65
N HIS A 152 -6.71 21.68 1.85
CA HIS A 152 -6.91 22.76 2.80
C HIS A 152 -6.59 22.34 4.24
N GLU A 153 -7.04 21.16 4.67
CA GLU A 153 -6.72 20.60 5.99
C GLU A 153 -5.21 20.33 6.13
N MET A 154 -4.57 19.75 5.12
CA MET A 154 -3.13 19.49 5.14
C MET A 154 -2.32 20.79 5.21
N GLY A 155 -2.72 21.81 4.46
CA GLY A 155 -2.15 23.15 4.54
C GLY A 155 -2.26 23.75 5.94
N ARG A 156 -3.47 23.71 6.54
CA ARG A 156 -3.68 24.17 7.93
C ARG A 156 -2.79 23.44 8.93
N ARG A 157 -2.63 22.12 8.80
CA ARG A 157 -1.76 21.33 9.69
C ARG A 157 -0.29 21.69 9.53
N ALA A 158 0.17 21.94 8.31
CA ALA A 158 1.54 22.39 8.04
C ALA A 158 1.80 23.75 8.69
N SER A 159 0.89 24.71 8.53
CA SER A 159 0.98 26.03 9.17
C SER A 159 0.96 25.95 10.70
N ASN A 160 0.06 25.16 11.29
CA ASN A 160 -0.05 25.03 12.75
C ASN A 160 1.16 24.33 13.39
N ARG A 161 1.88 23.49 12.62
CA ARG A 161 3.11 22.82 13.08
C ARG A 161 4.31 23.78 13.17
N LEU A 162 4.26 24.91 12.47
CA LEU A 162 5.28 25.96 12.50
C LEU A 162 5.08 26.94 13.68
N GLU A 163 3.88 26.99 14.27
CA GLU A 163 3.46 27.90 15.36
C GLU A 163 3.78 27.50 16.83
N PRO A 164 4.57 26.47 17.22
CA PRO A 164 4.95 26.31 18.63
C PRO A 164 6.17 27.14 19.08
N ALA A 165 6.95 27.71 18.15
CA ALA A 165 8.30 28.20 18.47
C ALA A 165 8.37 29.67 18.94
N VAL A 166 7.32 30.48 18.73
CA VAL A 166 7.39 31.94 18.95
C VAL A 166 6.84 32.39 20.32
N ARG A 167 6.11 31.54 21.05
CA ARG A 167 5.46 31.92 22.33
C ARG A 167 6.28 31.69 23.61
N ARG A 168 7.54 31.26 23.54
CA ARG A 168 8.40 31.03 24.73
C ARG A 168 9.60 31.99 24.85
N ARG A 169 9.43 33.26 24.46
CA ARG A 169 10.35 34.35 24.80
C ARG A 169 9.56 35.63 25.08
N ARG A 170 8.88 35.67 26.22
CA ARG A 170 8.56 36.90 26.94
C ARG A 170 8.62 36.62 28.43
#